data_AF-A0A7K3TEI5-F1
#
_entry.id   AF-A0A7K3TEI5-F1
#
_cell.length_a   1.000
_cell.length_b   1.000
_cell.length_c   1.000
_cell.angle_alpha   90.00
_cell.angle_beta   90.00
_cell.angle_gamma   90.00
#
_symmetry.space_group_name_H-M   'P 1'
#
loop_
_entity.id
_entity.type
_entity.pdbx_description
1 polymer ?
#
loop_
_entity_poly.entity_id
_entity_poly.type
_entity_poly.pdbx_seq_one_letter_code
_entity_poly.pdbx_strand_id
1 'polypeptide(L)'
;MAATLVIDTSYGSTVGIVGREPIVETDSRTHVEKLQVNIARAVADAGLAPADLDRIVVGVGPAPFTGLRAGIVAAKALAFATGAKLLGQNVLEPQAELMFGVMTGNGAFDGVDMLTGVPRIVPAGAEIDPASASEVDRHVTLCVNDARRKQLYFTLVHGTAQNPDAAADRWIPMDIDYPQRIVERVLEALAAHGAGERAAGHDVRYVVDVIGHGAAKYAAAWDGLGEAKGAVVDGSLLDCGAAGLAMFAGCALDREARGGKPEPVEPLYLRRPDAEVPNPLKHVLGHGGTHGDGERKDAAR
;
A
#
# COMPACT_ATOMS: atom_id res chain seq x y z
N MET A 1 25.58 -2.28 7.95
CA MET A 1 24.10 -2.33 7.95
C MET A 1 23.68 -3.55 7.15
N ALA A 2 22.61 -4.23 7.54
CA ALA A 2 22.09 -5.38 6.79
C ALA A 2 21.55 -4.92 5.42
N ALA A 3 21.97 -5.56 4.34
CA ALA A 3 21.52 -5.27 2.99
C ALA A 3 20.04 -5.64 2.84
N THR A 4 19.19 -4.62 2.75
CA THR A 4 17.73 -4.77 2.67
C THR A 4 17.24 -4.28 1.32
N LEU A 5 16.71 -5.20 0.51
CA LEU A 5 16.02 -4.90 -0.73
C LEU A 5 14.54 -4.65 -0.46
N VAL A 6 13.97 -3.59 -1.02
CA VAL A 6 12.53 -3.33 -1.03
C VAL A 6 11.99 -3.55 -2.44
N ILE A 7 10.87 -4.26 -2.55
CA ILE A 7 10.12 -4.47 -3.79
C ILE A 7 8.66 -4.12 -3.52
N ASP A 8 8.12 -3.13 -4.20
CA ASP A 8 6.68 -2.85 -4.20
C ASP A 8 6.14 -2.81 -5.62
N THR A 9 4.95 -3.37 -5.80
CA THR A 9 4.23 -3.36 -7.08
C THR A 9 2.74 -2.99 -6.88
N SER A 10 2.46 -2.16 -5.88
CA SER A 10 1.09 -1.84 -5.44
C SER A 10 0.40 -0.76 -6.26
N TYR A 11 1.18 0.06 -6.98
CA TYR A 11 0.70 1.10 -7.89
C TYR A 11 1.46 1.04 -9.22
N GLY A 12 2.74 1.40 -9.19
CA GLY A 12 3.74 1.14 -10.22
C GLY A 12 4.66 -0.01 -9.79
N SER A 13 5.96 0.09 -10.08
CA SER A 13 6.97 -0.66 -9.34
C SER A 13 8.00 0.26 -8.71
N THR A 14 8.32 0.00 -7.45
CA THR A 14 9.41 0.66 -6.71
C THR A 14 10.36 -0.40 -6.21
N VAL A 15 11.62 -0.31 -6.61
CA VAL A 15 12.66 -1.29 -6.25
C VAL A 15 13.91 -0.58 -5.82
N GLY A 16 14.45 -0.90 -4.65
CA GLY A 16 15.66 -0.25 -4.17
C GLY A 16 16.33 -0.95 -2.99
N ILE A 17 17.61 -0.64 -2.78
CA ILE A 17 18.34 -1.01 -1.57
C ILE A 17 18.21 0.13 -0.56
N VAL A 18 17.84 -0.18 0.68
CA VAL A 18 17.70 0.81 1.76
C VAL A 18 18.99 1.66 1.89
N GLY A 19 18.82 2.99 1.94
CA GLY A 19 19.93 3.95 1.95
C GLY A 19 20.35 4.46 0.57
N ARG A 20 19.63 4.08 -0.49
CA ARG A 20 19.83 4.55 -1.87
C ARG A 20 18.51 4.97 -2.51
N GLU A 21 18.60 5.77 -3.56
CA GLU A 21 17.43 6.13 -4.37
C GLU A 21 16.85 4.88 -5.06
N PRO A 22 15.52 4.67 -4.99
CA PRO A 22 14.88 3.56 -5.64
C PRO A 22 14.73 3.79 -7.15
N ILE A 23 14.62 2.69 -7.89
CA ILE A 23 14.18 2.69 -9.28
C ILE A 23 12.65 2.61 -9.28
N VAL A 24 12.00 3.60 -9.89
CA VAL A 24 10.53 3.72 -9.95
C VAL A 24 10.04 3.62 -11.38
N GLU A 25 9.02 2.80 -11.61
CA GLU A 25 8.29 2.68 -12.87
C GLU A 25 6.79 2.94 -12.64
N THR A 26 6.29 4.06 -13.16
CA THR A 26 4.87 4.44 -12.99
C THR A 26 3.96 3.93 -14.11
N ASP A 27 4.51 3.37 -15.19
CA ASP A 27 3.71 2.80 -16.27
C ASP A 27 3.11 1.44 -15.88
N SER A 28 1.79 1.47 -15.65
CA SER A 28 0.95 0.30 -15.37
C SER A 28 1.07 -0.86 -16.39
N ARG A 29 1.60 -0.61 -17.59
CA ARG A 29 1.77 -1.64 -18.64
C ARG A 29 3.13 -2.33 -18.58
N THR A 30 4.19 -1.61 -18.22
CA THR A 30 5.58 -2.12 -18.31
C THR A 30 6.24 -2.40 -16.97
N HIS A 31 5.67 -1.92 -15.85
CA HIS A 31 6.29 -2.06 -14.52
C HIS A 31 6.61 -3.52 -14.15
N VAL A 32 5.75 -4.48 -14.55
CA VAL A 32 5.99 -5.92 -14.32
C VAL A 32 7.09 -6.46 -15.23
N GLU A 33 7.11 -6.07 -16.50
CA GLU A 33 8.09 -6.54 -17.48
C GLU A 33 9.52 -6.12 -17.09
N LYS A 34 9.66 -4.92 -16.54
CA LYS A 34 10.95 -4.37 -16.09
C LYS A 34 11.35 -4.80 -14.69
N LEU A 35 10.46 -5.45 -13.92
CA LEU A 35 10.67 -5.72 -12.50
C LEU A 35 11.98 -6.47 -12.23
N GLN A 36 12.23 -7.56 -12.95
CA GLN A 36 13.45 -8.36 -12.79
C GLN A 36 14.72 -7.56 -13.13
N VAL A 37 14.66 -6.76 -14.19
CA VAL A 37 15.76 -5.89 -14.62
C VAL A 37 16.04 -4.82 -13.57
N ASN A 38 15.01 -4.20 -13.02
CA ASN A 38 15.15 -3.16 -12.00
C ASN A 38 15.64 -3.72 -10.66
N ILE A 39 15.25 -4.94 -10.28
CA ILE A 39 15.84 -5.66 -9.13
C ILE A 39 17.34 -5.87 -9.35
N ALA A 40 17.74 -6.43 -10.49
CA ALA A 40 19.14 -6.68 -10.79
C ALA A 40 19.97 -5.38 -10.78
N ARG A 41 19.43 -4.30 -11.37
CA ARG A 41 20.05 -2.97 -11.38
C ARG A 41 20.18 -2.39 -9.98
N ALA A 42 19.12 -2.37 -9.17
CA ALA A 42 19.15 -1.82 -7.83
C ALA A 42 20.20 -2.52 -6.93
N VAL A 43 20.33 -3.84 -7.05
CA VAL A 43 21.33 -4.63 -6.35
C VAL A 43 22.75 -4.31 -6.85
N ALA A 44 22.95 -4.26 -8.17
CA ALA A 44 24.25 -3.97 -8.77
C ALA A 44 24.72 -2.53 -8.52
N ASP A 45 23.84 -1.53 -8.64
CA ASP A 45 24.11 -0.12 -8.34
C ASP A 45 24.46 0.09 -6.86
N ALA A 46 24.02 -0.84 -5.99
CA ALA A 46 24.42 -0.87 -4.60
C ALA A 46 25.81 -1.46 -4.34
N GLY A 47 26.45 -2.04 -5.36
CA GLY A 47 27.73 -2.75 -5.27
C GLY A 47 27.58 -4.13 -4.63
N LEU A 48 26.37 -4.71 -4.66
CA LEU A 48 26.06 -5.99 -4.04
C LEU A 48 25.87 -7.07 -5.12
N ALA A 49 26.13 -8.32 -4.75
CA ALA A 49 25.60 -9.49 -5.42
C ALA A 49 24.27 -9.91 -4.79
N PRO A 50 23.41 -10.67 -5.49
CA PRO A 50 22.16 -11.18 -4.90
C PRO A 50 22.38 -11.97 -3.60
N ALA A 51 23.50 -12.69 -3.49
CA ALA A 51 23.85 -13.46 -2.29
C ALA A 51 24.24 -12.60 -1.08
N ASP A 52 24.51 -11.31 -1.27
CA ASP A 52 24.81 -10.37 -0.19
C ASP A 52 23.55 -9.80 0.45
N LEU A 53 22.35 -10.13 -0.07
CA LEU A 53 21.09 -9.68 0.49
C LEU A 53 20.80 -10.40 1.81
N ASP A 54 20.69 -9.64 2.89
CA ASP A 54 20.27 -10.16 4.18
C ASP A 54 18.74 -10.27 4.25
N ARG A 55 18.04 -9.30 3.64
CA ARG A 55 16.59 -9.13 3.76
C ARG A 55 15.93 -8.64 2.48
N ILE A 56 14.69 -9.07 2.29
CA ILE A 56 13.80 -8.61 1.23
C ILE A 56 12.48 -8.21 1.89
N VAL A 57 12.11 -6.94 1.78
CA VAL A 57 10.80 -6.41 2.17
C VAL A 57 9.96 -6.28 0.91
N VAL A 58 8.77 -6.86 0.91
CA VAL A 58 7.84 -6.80 -0.23
C VAL A 58 6.51 -6.19 0.17
N GLY A 59 6.01 -5.26 -0.65
CA GLY A 59 4.66 -4.75 -0.50
C GLY A 59 3.62 -5.84 -0.74
N VAL A 60 2.72 -6.05 0.24
CA VAL A 60 1.66 -7.07 0.15
C VAL A 60 0.30 -6.49 -0.23
N GLY A 61 0.25 -5.18 -0.54
CA GLY A 61 -0.97 -4.46 -0.89
C GLY A 61 -1.61 -3.78 0.31
N PRO A 62 -2.88 -3.36 0.21
CA PRO A 62 -3.83 -3.68 -0.87
C PRO A 62 -3.53 -2.99 -2.21
N ALA A 63 -3.77 -3.70 -3.32
CA ALA A 63 -3.51 -3.24 -4.68
C ALA A 63 -4.23 -4.08 -5.76
N PRO A 64 -4.30 -3.60 -7.02
CA PRO A 64 -4.75 -4.41 -8.15
C PRO A 64 -3.93 -5.71 -8.35
N PHE A 65 -4.63 -6.76 -8.79
CA PHE A 65 -4.16 -8.15 -8.75
C PHE A 65 -2.83 -8.46 -9.46
N THR A 66 -2.66 -8.01 -10.71
CA THR A 66 -1.60 -8.48 -11.59
C THR A 66 -0.22 -8.02 -11.13
N GLY A 67 -0.05 -6.72 -10.84
CA GLY A 67 1.21 -6.15 -10.37
C GLY A 67 1.60 -6.74 -9.02
N LEU A 68 0.67 -6.80 -8.08
CA LEU A 68 0.92 -7.27 -6.72
C LEU A 68 1.47 -8.71 -6.67
N ARG A 69 0.92 -9.62 -7.47
CA ARG A 69 1.43 -11.00 -7.53
C ARG A 69 2.82 -11.08 -8.11
N ALA A 70 3.12 -10.29 -9.14
CA ALA A 70 4.44 -10.30 -9.75
C ALA A 70 5.53 -9.90 -8.74
N GLY A 71 5.30 -8.83 -7.96
CA GLY A 71 6.19 -8.39 -6.90
C GLY A 71 6.40 -9.46 -5.82
N ILE A 72 5.30 -10.01 -5.28
CA ILE A 72 5.36 -11.03 -4.23
C ILE A 72 6.06 -12.31 -4.70
N VAL A 73 5.76 -12.79 -5.92
CA VAL A 73 6.40 -13.99 -6.47
C VAL A 73 7.88 -13.75 -6.75
N ALA A 74 8.25 -12.59 -7.30
CA ALA A 74 9.65 -12.23 -7.51
C ALA A 74 10.43 -12.19 -6.18
N ALA A 75 9.86 -11.56 -5.15
CA ALA A 75 10.46 -11.49 -3.83
C ALA A 75 10.62 -12.87 -3.19
N LYS A 76 9.59 -13.74 -3.27
CA LYS A 76 9.67 -15.14 -2.80
C LYS A 76 10.75 -15.94 -3.50
N ALA A 77 10.81 -15.86 -4.83
CA ALA A 77 11.80 -16.58 -5.62
C ALA A 77 13.22 -16.11 -5.29
N LEU A 78 13.43 -14.80 -5.15
CA LEU A 78 14.73 -14.23 -4.80
C LEU A 78 15.14 -14.60 -3.37
N ALA A 79 14.23 -14.52 -2.40
CA ALA A 79 14.47 -14.95 -1.02
C ALA A 79 14.86 -16.43 -0.95
N PHE A 80 14.13 -17.28 -1.68
CA PHE A 80 14.43 -18.71 -1.78
C PHE A 80 15.82 -18.96 -2.39
N ALA A 81 16.20 -18.23 -3.44
CA ALA A 81 17.47 -18.41 -4.12
C ALA A 81 18.68 -17.87 -3.34
N THR A 82 18.49 -16.83 -2.54
CA THR A 82 19.58 -16.11 -1.83
C THR A 82 19.72 -16.52 -0.36
N GLY A 83 18.67 -17.08 0.24
CA GLY A 83 18.59 -17.29 1.68
C GLY A 83 18.23 -16.02 2.46
N ALA A 84 17.98 -14.90 1.77
CA ALA A 84 17.57 -13.65 2.38
C ALA A 84 16.24 -13.81 3.12
N LYS A 85 16.10 -13.14 4.25
CA LYS A 85 14.86 -13.14 5.02
C LYS A 85 13.77 -12.34 4.30
N LEU A 86 12.60 -12.95 4.10
CA LEU A 86 11.48 -12.31 3.42
C LEU A 86 10.46 -11.74 4.42
N LEU A 87 10.10 -10.48 4.24
CA LEU A 87 9.12 -9.76 5.07
C LEU A 87 8.04 -9.13 4.18
N GLY A 88 6.77 -9.34 4.53
CA GLY A 88 5.65 -8.64 3.90
C GLY A 88 5.38 -7.31 4.60
N GLN A 89 4.94 -6.28 3.86
CA GLN A 89 4.56 -4.98 4.40
C GLN A 89 3.29 -4.44 3.74
N ASN A 90 2.29 -4.09 4.55
CA ASN A 90 1.10 -3.36 4.12
C ASN A 90 1.49 -1.97 3.59
N VAL A 91 0.86 -1.51 2.51
CA VAL A 91 1.23 -0.26 1.81
C VAL A 91 0.46 0.98 2.26
N LEU A 92 -0.63 0.81 3.01
CA LEU A 92 -1.44 1.92 3.51
C LEU A 92 -0.90 2.46 4.84
N GLU A 93 -0.61 1.59 5.79
CA GLU A 93 -0.23 2.00 7.16
C GLU A 93 1.03 2.87 7.25
N PRO A 94 2.10 2.60 6.49
CA PRO A 94 3.29 3.48 6.51
C PRO A 94 3.01 4.91 6.03
N GLN A 95 1.88 5.15 5.35
CA GLN A 95 1.49 6.50 4.94
C GLN A 95 1.05 7.35 6.15
N ALA A 96 0.44 6.74 7.17
CA ALA A 96 0.12 7.44 8.42
C ALA A 96 1.38 7.82 9.20
N GLU A 97 2.38 6.94 9.21
CA GLU A 97 3.70 7.22 9.80
C GLU A 97 4.42 8.37 9.09
N LEU A 98 4.32 8.42 7.77
CA LEU A 98 4.83 9.53 6.98
C LEU A 98 4.16 10.84 7.40
N MET A 99 2.83 10.88 7.38
CA MET A 99 2.08 12.10 7.70
C MET A 99 2.38 12.59 9.11
N PHE A 100 2.40 11.70 10.10
CA PHE A 100 2.78 12.06 11.45
C PHE A 100 4.22 12.56 11.55
N GLY A 101 5.17 11.85 10.92
CA GLY A 101 6.58 12.26 10.90
C GLY A 101 6.75 13.65 10.28
N VAL A 102 6.08 13.93 9.17
CA VAL A 102 6.10 15.25 8.54
C VAL A 102 5.47 16.29 9.47
N MET A 103 4.27 16.06 9.99
CA MET A 103 3.61 17.02 10.88
C MET A 103 4.45 17.34 12.12
N THR A 104 5.16 16.37 12.68
CA THR A 104 5.99 16.54 13.88
C THR A 104 7.42 17.01 13.63
N GLY A 105 7.77 17.32 12.38
CA GLY A 105 9.06 17.96 12.07
C GLY A 105 10.20 17.00 11.72
N ASN A 106 9.91 15.79 11.23
CA ASN A 106 10.94 14.88 10.73
C ASN A 106 11.59 15.46 9.46
N GLY A 107 12.82 15.95 9.59
CA GLY A 107 13.58 16.57 8.51
C GLY A 107 14.03 15.62 7.40
N ALA A 108 13.87 14.30 7.55
CA ALA A 108 14.19 13.33 6.50
C ALA A 108 13.32 13.49 5.23
N PHE A 109 12.21 14.23 5.34
CA PHE A 109 11.25 14.49 4.26
C PHE A 109 11.22 15.96 3.82
N ASP A 110 12.17 16.78 4.29
CA ASP A 110 12.25 18.18 3.87
C ASP A 110 12.58 18.27 2.38
N GLY A 111 11.85 19.14 1.67
CA GLY A 111 12.02 19.33 0.22
C GLY A 111 11.38 18.27 -0.66
N VAL A 112 10.61 17.33 -0.09
CA VAL A 112 9.79 16.39 -0.89
C VAL A 112 8.54 17.12 -1.39
N ASP A 113 8.45 17.34 -2.71
CA ASP A 113 7.44 18.19 -3.35
C ASP A 113 5.99 17.87 -2.92
N MET A 114 5.61 16.58 -2.92
CA MET A 114 4.25 16.15 -2.59
C MET A 114 3.84 16.47 -1.13
N LEU A 115 4.81 16.74 -0.26
CA LEU A 115 4.61 17.00 1.17
C LEU A 115 4.65 18.50 1.52
N THR A 116 4.94 19.38 0.56
CA THR A 116 5.09 20.83 0.79
C THR A 116 3.85 21.48 1.42
N GLY A 117 2.66 20.95 1.14
CA GLY A 117 1.38 21.46 1.66
C GLY A 117 0.93 20.84 2.99
N VAL A 118 1.70 19.93 3.58
CA VAL A 118 1.33 19.25 4.84
C VAL A 118 1.62 20.19 6.02
N PRO A 119 0.65 20.45 6.92
CA PRO A 119 0.87 21.32 8.06
C PRO A 119 1.90 20.75 9.03
N ARG A 120 2.64 21.61 9.73
CA ARG A 120 3.48 21.23 10.86
C ARG A 120 2.71 21.47 12.15
N ILE A 121 2.56 20.45 12.97
CA ILE A 121 1.93 20.51 14.29
C ILE A 121 3.07 20.59 15.30
N VAL A 122 3.10 21.66 16.08
CA VAL A 122 4.17 21.90 17.07
C VAL A 122 4.23 20.72 18.05
N PRO A 123 5.41 20.17 18.38
CA PRO A 123 5.51 19.05 19.32
C PRO A 123 5.00 19.46 20.71
N ALA A 124 4.42 18.49 21.43
CA ALA A 124 4.22 18.59 22.87
C ALA A 124 5.57 18.90 23.55
N GLY A 125 5.73 20.12 24.06
CA GLY A 125 6.99 20.62 24.62
C GLY A 125 7.24 22.13 24.44
N ALA A 126 6.51 22.80 23.54
CA ALA A 126 6.32 24.25 23.64
C ALA A 126 5.39 24.52 24.84
N GLU A 127 5.66 25.58 25.64
CA GLU A 127 4.74 26.01 26.70
C GLU A 127 3.35 26.22 26.08
N ILE A 128 2.42 25.31 26.37
CA ILE A 128 1.00 25.49 26.07
C ILE A 128 0.51 26.50 27.09
N ASP A 129 0.10 27.69 26.64
CA ASP A 129 -0.65 28.60 27.50
C ASP A 129 -1.91 27.86 27.98
N PRO A 130 -2.10 27.64 29.30
CA PRO A 130 -3.29 26.96 29.80
C PRO A 130 -4.59 27.72 29.46
N ALA A 131 -4.52 29.00 29.08
CA ALA A 131 -5.64 29.78 28.54
C ALA A 131 -5.86 29.58 27.02
N SER A 132 -4.93 28.97 26.28
CA SER A 132 -5.05 28.60 24.86
C SER A 132 -5.42 27.13 24.63
N ALA A 133 -5.77 26.39 25.68
CA ALA A 133 -6.18 24.98 25.63
C ALA A 133 -7.60 24.76 25.04
N SER A 134 -8.05 25.68 24.17
CA SER A 134 -9.30 25.56 23.43
C SER A 134 -9.02 24.91 22.07
N GLU A 135 -9.69 23.79 21.79
CA GLU A 135 -9.67 23.04 20.53
C GLU A 135 -8.29 22.44 20.17
N VAL A 136 -8.02 21.21 20.63
CA VAL A 136 -6.88 20.44 20.14
C VAL A 136 -7.28 19.78 18.83
N ASP A 137 -6.74 20.27 17.72
CA ASP A 137 -6.84 19.60 16.42
C ASP A 137 -6.11 18.25 16.49
N ARG A 138 -6.88 17.16 16.49
CA ARG A 138 -6.36 15.81 16.39
C ARG A 138 -6.40 15.36 14.95
N HIS A 139 -5.22 15.18 14.38
CA HIS A 139 -5.08 14.69 13.02
C HIS A 139 -5.29 13.17 12.96
N VAL A 140 -6.13 12.75 12.02
CA VAL A 140 -6.34 11.35 11.61
C VAL A 140 -5.97 11.22 10.14
N THR A 141 -5.33 10.13 9.77
CA THR A 141 -4.86 9.91 8.41
C THR A 141 -5.73 8.88 7.69
N LEU A 142 -6.39 9.32 6.62
CA LEU A 142 -7.06 8.45 5.65
C LEU A 142 -6.03 8.03 4.60
N CYS A 143 -5.49 6.82 4.75
CA CYS A 143 -4.54 6.25 3.80
C CYS A 143 -5.30 5.57 2.67
N VAL A 144 -4.98 5.87 1.41
CA VAL A 144 -5.68 5.33 0.24
C VAL A 144 -4.73 4.71 -0.79
N ASN A 145 -5.27 3.84 -1.65
CA ASN A 145 -4.61 3.39 -2.88
C ASN A 145 -5.66 3.16 -3.97
N ASP A 146 -5.39 3.60 -5.20
CA ASP A 146 -6.34 3.52 -6.31
C ASP A 146 -6.72 2.06 -6.62
N ALA A 147 -8.02 1.81 -6.68
CA ALA A 147 -8.58 0.50 -7.00
C ALA A 147 -9.35 0.55 -8.33
N ARG A 148 -9.62 -0.63 -8.88
CA ARG A 148 -10.41 -0.74 -10.11
C ARG A 148 -11.86 -0.33 -9.85
N ARG A 149 -12.50 0.20 -10.91
CA ARG A 149 -13.93 0.59 -10.96
C ARG A 149 -14.26 1.82 -10.09
N LYS A 150 -13.37 2.83 -10.10
CA LYS A 150 -13.56 4.11 -9.38
C LYS A 150 -13.70 3.95 -7.86
N GLN A 151 -13.00 2.97 -7.31
CA GLN A 151 -12.95 2.72 -5.88
C GLN A 151 -11.53 2.96 -5.37
N LEU A 152 -11.39 3.04 -4.05
CA LEU A 152 -10.11 3.12 -3.36
C LEU A 152 -10.04 1.99 -2.34
N TYR A 153 -8.89 1.35 -2.24
CA TYR A 153 -8.52 0.69 -0.99
C TYR A 153 -8.20 1.77 0.03
N PHE A 154 -8.65 1.61 1.27
CA PHE A 154 -8.44 2.62 2.29
C PHE A 154 -8.40 2.05 3.70
N THR A 155 -7.79 2.81 4.62
CA THR A 155 -7.86 2.60 6.07
C THR A 155 -7.83 3.97 6.73
N LEU A 156 -8.53 4.14 7.86
CA LEU A 156 -8.48 5.37 8.65
C LEU A 156 -7.69 5.09 9.94
N VAL A 157 -6.62 5.84 10.15
CA VAL A 157 -5.67 5.65 11.26
C VAL A 157 -5.63 6.89 12.13
N HIS A 158 -5.65 6.70 13.45
CA HIS A 158 -5.48 7.74 14.44
C HIS A 158 -4.18 7.48 15.21
N GLY A 159 -3.21 8.39 15.12
CA GLY A 159 -1.87 8.23 15.70
C GLY A 159 -0.86 7.53 14.77
N THR A 160 0.33 7.25 15.30
CA THR A 160 1.41 6.53 14.58
C THR A 160 1.23 5.03 14.68
N ALA A 161 1.42 4.31 13.57
CA ALA A 161 1.41 2.85 13.45
C ALA A 161 2.57 2.12 14.19
N GLN A 162 3.17 2.75 15.20
CA GLN A 162 4.16 2.16 16.10
C GLN A 162 3.53 1.11 17.03
N ASN A 163 2.40 0.50 16.69
CA ASN A 163 1.85 -0.64 17.41
C ASN A 163 1.18 -1.63 16.42
N PRO A 164 1.90 -2.69 15.99
CA PRO A 164 1.40 -3.62 14.97
C PRO A 164 0.15 -4.40 15.41
N ASP A 165 -0.10 -4.56 16.71
CA ASP A 165 -1.27 -5.25 17.27
C ASP A 165 -2.45 -4.31 17.62
N ALA A 166 -2.33 -3.00 17.38
CA ALA A 166 -3.42 -2.07 17.65
C ALA A 166 -4.44 -2.07 16.49
N ALA A 167 -5.37 -3.02 16.53
CA ALA A 167 -6.72 -2.74 16.02
C ALA A 167 -7.31 -1.45 16.66
N ALA A 168 -6.78 -1.02 17.81
CA ALA A 168 -7.19 0.17 18.55
C ALA A 168 -6.89 1.51 17.85
N ASP A 169 -5.86 1.60 17.01
CA ASP A 169 -5.46 2.84 16.34
C ASP A 169 -6.00 2.94 14.90
N ARG A 170 -6.64 1.87 14.39
CA ARG A 170 -7.35 1.86 13.11
C ARG A 170 -8.84 2.07 13.35
N TRP A 171 -9.29 3.31 13.20
CA TRP A 171 -10.71 3.65 13.35
C TRP A 171 -11.57 2.99 12.28
N ILE A 172 -11.03 2.85 11.08
CA ILE A 172 -11.64 2.04 10.02
C ILE A 172 -10.57 1.06 9.54
N PRO A 173 -10.77 -0.26 9.68
CA PRO A 173 -9.83 -1.25 9.16
C PRO A 173 -9.76 -1.18 7.63
N MET A 174 -8.73 -1.81 7.07
CA MET A 174 -8.52 -1.83 5.63
C MET A 174 -9.76 -2.38 4.89
N ASP A 175 -10.35 -1.54 4.05
CA ASP A 175 -11.55 -1.84 3.25
C ASP A 175 -11.44 -1.26 1.83
N ILE A 176 -12.42 -1.51 0.97
CA ILE A 176 -12.54 -0.97 -0.39
C ILE A 176 -13.93 -0.39 -0.62
N ASP A 177 -14.01 0.86 -1.06
CA ASP A 177 -15.29 1.48 -1.36
C ASP A 177 -15.16 2.64 -2.37
N TYR A 178 -16.30 3.23 -2.75
CA TYR A 178 -16.35 4.44 -3.55
C TYR A 178 -16.00 5.67 -2.71
N PRO A 179 -15.32 6.69 -3.27
CA PRO A 179 -14.88 7.86 -2.53
C PRO A 179 -15.97 8.54 -1.68
N GLN A 180 -17.19 8.70 -2.21
CA GLN A 180 -18.30 9.30 -1.46
C GLN A 180 -18.72 8.45 -0.25
N ARG A 181 -18.75 7.13 -0.40
CA ARG A 181 -19.06 6.20 0.69
C ARG A 181 -17.94 6.16 1.73
N ILE A 182 -16.68 6.32 1.31
CA ILE A 182 -15.54 6.46 2.22
C ILE A 182 -15.74 7.71 3.09
N VAL A 183 -16.10 8.84 2.50
CA VAL A 183 -16.36 10.09 3.26
C VAL A 183 -17.46 9.89 4.30
N GLU A 184 -18.58 9.27 3.92
CA GLU A 184 -19.68 8.96 4.86
C GLU A 184 -19.17 8.14 6.06
N ARG A 185 -18.42 7.06 5.79
CA ARG A 185 -17.85 6.19 6.83
C ARG A 185 -16.83 6.90 7.72
N VAL A 186 -16.03 7.80 7.14
CA VAL A 186 -15.07 8.62 7.90
C VAL A 186 -15.82 9.56 8.84
N LEU A 187 -16.84 10.27 8.35
CA LEU A 187 -17.66 11.15 9.19
C LEU A 187 -18.38 10.39 10.32
N GLU A 188 -18.89 9.19 10.04
CA GLU A 188 -19.44 8.28 11.06
C GLU A 188 -18.40 7.93 12.14
N ALA A 189 -17.18 7.60 11.74
CA ALA A 189 -16.09 7.32 12.67
C ALA A 189 -15.72 8.55 13.50
N LEU A 190 -15.55 9.73 12.89
CA LEU A 190 -15.27 10.98 13.61
C LEU A 190 -16.36 11.29 14.65
N ALA A 191 -17.64 11.11 14.28
CA ALA A 191 -18.76 11.36 15.18
C ALA A 191 -18.76 10.40 16.38
N ALA A 192 -18.48 9.12 16.15
CA ALA A 192 -18.40 8.11 17.20
C ALA A 192 -17.25 8.39 18.18
N HIS A 193 -16.06 8.70 17.68
CA HIS A 193 -14.90 9.02 18.53
C HIS A 193 -15.03 10.38 19.22
N GLY A 194 -15.57 11.39 18.55
CA GLY A 194 -15.85 12.70 19.15
C GLY A 194 -16.91 12.65 20.25
N ALA A 195 -17.90 11.76 20.16
CA ALA A 195 -18.86 11.54 21.24
C ALA A 195 -18.20 10.97 22.50
N GLY A 196 -17.21 10.08 22.34
CA GLY A 196 -16.41 9.53 23.43
C GLY A 196 -15.57 10.61 24.15
N GLU A 197 -14.90 11.47 23.39
CA GLU A 197 -14.10 12.58 23.95
C GLU A 197 -14.96 13.60 24.69
N ARG A 198 -16.12 13.99 24.12
CA ARG A 198 -17.06 14.90 24.79
C ARG A 198 -17.61 14.32 26.08
N ALA A 199 -17.90 13.01 26.12
CA ALA A 199 -18.30 12.33 27.34
C ALA A 199 -17.19 12.30 28.40
N ALA A 200 -15.92 12.33 27.98
CA ALA A 200 -14.75 12.49 28.84
C ALA A 200 -14.45 13.95 29.24
N GLY A 201 -15.24 14.91 28.76
CA GLY A 201 -15.08 16.35 29.06
C GLY A 201 -14.05 17.06 28.19
N HIS A 202 -13.62 16.47 27.08
CA HIS A 202 -12.70 17.09 26.14
C HIS A 202 -13.46 17.72 24.96
N ASP A 203 -13.03 18.90 24.54
CA ASP A 203 -13.46 19.52 23.29
C ASP A 203 -12.38 19.29 22.21
N VAL A 204 -12.66 18.35 21.31
CA VAL A 204 -11.70 17.85 20.32
C VAL A 204 -12.27 18.05 18.93
N ARG A 205 -11.49 18.71 18.09
CA ARG A 205 -11.72 18.79 16.65
C ARG A 205 -10.83 17.78 15.95
N TYR A 206 -11.39 17.06 14.99
CA TYR A 206 -10.64 16.11 14.17
C TYR A 206 -10.38 16.70 12.79
N VAL A 207 -9.13 16.57 12.34
CA VAL A 207 -8.68 16.91 10.99
C VAL A 207 -8.32 15.61 10.26
N VAL A 208 -8.88 15.41 9.07
CA VAL A 208 -8.67 14.22 8.25
C VAL A 208 -7.72 14.58 7.12
N ASP A 209 -6.49 14.10 7.21
CA ASP A 209 -5.53 14.19 6.13
C ASP A 209 -5.63 12.95 5.24
N VAL A 210 -5.77 13.16 3.94
CA VAL A 210 -5.87 12.11 2.93
C VAL A 210 -4.52 11.96 2.25
N ILE A 211 -3.96 10.76 2.26
CA ILE A 211 -2.69 10.46 1.58
C ILE A 211 -2.81 9.16 0.79
N GLY A 212 -2.09 9.09 -0.33
CA GLY A 212 -1.92 7.87 -1.10
C GLY A 212 -2.23 8.06 -2.57
N HIS A 213 -1.81 7.09 -3.39
CA HIS A 213 -2.08 7.12 -4.82
C HIS A 213 -3.59 7.13 -5.11
N GLY A 214 -4.05 8.11 -5.87
CA GLY A 214 -5.46 8.28 -6.21
C GLY A 214 -6.17 9.31 -5.33
N ALA A 215 -5.52 9.88 -4.31
CA ALA A 215 -6.08 10.94 -3.50
C ALA A 215 -6.48 12.16 -4.35
N ALA A 216 -5.60 12.63 -5.25
CA ALA A 216 -5.93 13.79 -6.11
C ALA A 216 -7.02 13.48 -7.14
N LYS A 217 -7.06 12.25 -7.65
CA LYS A 217 -8.05 11.79 -8.63
C LYS A 217 -9.49 11.95 -8.14
N TYR A 218 -9.71 11.86 -6.82
CA TYR A 218 -11.02 11.99 -6.20
C TYR A 218 -11.11 13.22 -5.28
N ALA A 219 -10.32 14.27 -5.54
CA ALA A 219 -10.26 15.47 -4.71
C ALA A 219 -11.64 16.10 -4.38
N ALA A 220 -12.56 16.11 -5.36
CA ALA A 220 -13.91 16.62 -5.19
C ALA A 220 -14.78 15.79 -4.22
N ALA A 221 -14.48 14.50 -4.04
CA ALA A 221 -15.18 13.69 -3.05
C ALA A 221 -14.80 14.14 -1.63
N TRP A 222 -13.53 14.48 -1.41
CA TRP A 222 -13.01 14.90 -0.10
C TRP A 222 -13.59 16.23 0.38
N ASP A 223 -14.20 17.03 -0.49
CA ASP A 223 -14.97 18.21 -0.08
C ASP A 223 -16.17 17.84 0.82
N GLY A 224 -16.65 16.61 0.72
CA GLY A 224 -17.69 16.08 1.62
C GLY A 224 -17.24 15.93 3.08
N LEU A 225 -15.94 15.99 3.38
CA LEU A 225 -15.42 16.04 4.76
C LEU A 225 -15.69 17.40 5.43
N GLY A 226 -16.06 18.43 4.68
CA GLY A 226 -16.37 19.76 5.22
C GLY A 226 -15.20 20.35 6.02
N GLU A 227 -15.49 20.83 7.22
CA GLU A 227 -14.51 21.48 8.11
C GLU A 227 -13.45 20.52 8.69
N ALA A 228 -13.69 19.21 8.58
CA ALA A 228 -12.73 18.18 8.99
C ALA A 228 -11.69 17.89 7.90
N LYS A 229 -11.82 18.46 6.69
CA LYS A 229 -10.85 18.22 5.61
C LYS A 229 -9.49 18.85 5.91
N GLY A 230 -8.46 18.01 6.01
CA GLY A 230 -7.06 18.40 6.13
C GLY A 230 -6.32 18.41 4.79
N ALA A 231 -5.03 18.07 4.84
CA ALA A 231 -4.19 17.97 3.65
C ALA A 231 -4.65 16.82 2.73
N VAL A 232 -4.49 17.00 1.42
CA VAL A 232 -4.69 15.95 0.42
C VAL A 232 -3.38 15.76 -0.34
N VAL A 233 -2.72 14.63 -0.11
CA VAL A 233 -1.40 14.28 -0.66
C VAL A 233 -1.57 13.14 -1.66
N ASP A 234 -1.30 13.40 -2.94
CA ASP A 234 -1.31 12.37 -3.97
C ASP A 234 0.12 11.84 -4.17
N GLY A 235 0.36 10.67 -3.58
CA GLY A 235 1.66 10.03 -3.50
C GLY A 235 1.74 9.14 -2.28
N SER A 236 2.70 8.24 -2.27
CA SER A 236 2.92 7.25 -1.23
C SER A 236 4.27 7.46 -0.56
N LEU A 237 4.47 6.80 0.59
CA LEU A 237 5.77 6.78 1.25
C LEU A 237 6.92 6.35 0.31
N LEU A 238 6.65 5.45 -0.62
CA LEU A 238 7.66 4.94 -1.55
C LEU A 238 8.07 5.94 -2.65
N ASP A 239 7.36 7.07 -2.76
CA ASP A 239 7.70 8.17 -3.66
C ASP A 239 8.65 9.19 -2.99
N CYS A 240 8.94 9.03 -1.70
CA CYS A 240 9.85 9.89 -0.92
C CYS A 240 11.33 9.46 -1.02
N GLY A 241 11.74 8.89 -2.15
CA GLY A 241 13.13 8.50 -2.42
C GLY A 241 13.74 7.55 -1.38
N ALA A 242 15.03 7.74 -1.08
CA ALA A 242 15.76 6.89 -0.13
C ALA A 242 15.15 6.92 1.30
N ALA A 243 14.64 8.06 1.76
CA ALA A 243 14.02 8.20 3.08
C ALA A 243 12.71 7.41 3.18
N GLY A 244 11.90 7.49 2.13
CA GLY A 244 10.68 6.70 1.97
C GLY A 244 10.92 5.20 2.02
N LEU A 245 11.90 4.75 1.25
CA LEU A 245 12.32 3.35 1.19
C LEU A 245 12.78 2.82 2.56
N ALA A 246 13.56 3.63 3.28
CA ALA A 246 14.06 3.30 4.61
C ALA A 246 12.94 3.18 5.64
N MET A 247 11.98 4.12 5.63
CA MET A 247 10.83 4.08 6.54
C MET A 247 9.92 2.87 6.23
N PHE A 248 9.67 2.57 4.95
CA PHE A 248 8.85 1.42 4.56
C PHE A 248 9.45 0.10 5.05
N ALA A 249 10.76 -0.08 4.87
CA ALA A 249 11.48 -1.23 5.41
C ALA A 249 11.49 -1.23 6.95
N GLY A 250 11.66 -0.06 7.57
CA GLY A 250 11.61 0.13 9.02
C GLY A 250 10.31 -0.38 9.64
N CYS A 251 9.15 -0.03 9.05
CA CYS A 251 7.84 -0.53 9.52
C CYS A 251 7.78 -2.07 9.53
N ALA A 252 8.34 -2.73 8.52
CA ALA A 252 8.36 -4.18 8.44
C ALA A 252 9.26 -4.83 9.51
N LEU A 253 10.43 -4.20 9.76
CA LEU A 253 11.41 -4.66 10.74
C LEU A 253 10.95 -4.43 12.18
N ASP A 254 10.33 -3.29 12.46
CA ASP A 254 9.82 -2.95 13.78
C ASP A 254 8.68 -3.88 14.21
N ARG A 255 7.78 -4.22 13.28
CA ARG A 255 6.71 -5.19 13.53
C ARG A 255 7.29 -6.54 13.96
N GLU A 256 8.32 -6.99 13.26
CA GLU A 256 9.02 -8.23 13.58
C GLU A 256 9.72 -8.16 14.94
N ALA A 257 10.47 -7.09 15.21
CA ALA A 257 11.22 -6.94 16.46
C ALA A 257 10.32 -6.96 17.70
N ARG A 258 9.07 -6.49 17.56
CA ARG A 258 8.06 -6.49 18.63
C ARG A 258 7.38 -7.84 18.84
N GLY A 259 7.79 -8.89 18.11
CA GLY A 259 7.17 -10.21 18.19
C GLY A 259 5.76 -10.28 17.61
N GLY A 260 5.35 -9.26 16.84
CA GLY A 260 4.10 -9.28 16.09
C GLY A 260 4.12 -10.43 15.08
N LYS A 261 2.94 -10.99 14.75
CA LYS A 261 2.87 -11.98 13.69
C LYS A 261 3.42 -11.37 12.40
N PRO A 262 4.35 -12.04 11.68
CA PRO A 262 4.78 -11.57 10.38
C PRO A 262 3.55 -11.38 9.49
N GLU A 263 3.47 -10.25 8.80
CA GLU A 263 2.45 -10.06 7.78
C GLU A 263 2.62 -11.21 6.78
N PRO A 264 1.57 -12.03 6.54
CA PRO A 264 1.66 -13.10 5.57
C PRO A 264 2.16 -12.52 4.25
N VAL A 265 3.17 -13.16 3.65
CA VAL A 265 3.66 -12.75 2.33
C VAL A 265 2.71 -13.29 1.26
N GLU A 266 1.45 -12.93 1.40
CA GLU A 266 0.32 -13.28 0.56
C GLU A 266 -0.35 -11.98 0.13
N PRO A 267 -0.88 -11.91 -1.09
CA PRO A 267 -1.49 -10.66 -1.52
C PRO A 267 -2.73 -10.33 -0.68
N LEU A 268 -2.78 -9.10 -0.16
CA LEU A 268 -3.91 -8.57 0.59
C LEU A 268 -5.02 -8.12 -0.38
N TYR A 269 -5.96 -9.03 -0.62
CA TYR A 269 -7.15 -8.76 -1.45
C TYR A 269 -8.41 -8.67 -0.60
N LEU A 270 -9.23 -7.67 -0.88
CA LEU A 270 -10.62 -7.61 -0.38
C LEU A 270 -11.65 -8.14 -1.39
N ARG A 271 -11.29 -8.16 -2.68
CA ARG A 271 -12.09 -8.83 -3.70
C ARG A 271 -11.51 -10.21 -3.94
N ARG A 272 -12.36 -11.25 -3.93
CA ARG A 272 -11.99 -12.48 -4.66
C ARG A 272 -11.61 -12.04 -6.08
N PRO A 273 -10.53 -12.58 -6.67
CA PRO A 273 -10.18 -12.22 -8.04
C PRO A 273 -11.43 -12.35 -8.88
N ASP A 274 -11.77 -11.32 -9.67
CA ASP A 274 -12.90 -11.33 -10.63
C ASP A 274 -12.75 -12.44 -11.71
N ALA A 275 -11.83 -13.38 -11.52
CA ALA A 275 -11.67 -14.58 -12.33
C ALA A 275 -12.90 -15.47 -12.14
N GLU A 276 -13.92 -15.21 -12.94
CA GLU A 276 -14.94 -16.20 -13.25
C GLU A 276 -14.25 -17.41 -13.89
N VAL A 277 -14.60 -18.62 -13.41
CA VAL A 277 -14.20 -19.86 -14.07
C VAL A 277 -14.65 -19.75 -15.53
N PRO A 278 -13.76 -19.89 -16.52
CA PRO A 278 -14.16 -19.85 -17.91
C PRO A 278 -15.31 -20.83 -18.11
N ASN A 279 -16.42 -20.36 -18.68
CA ASN A 279 -17.49 -21.27 -19.09
C ASN A 279 -16.85 -22.44 -19.88
N PRO A 280 -17.30 -23.69 -19.68
CA PRO A 280 -16.83 -24.82 -20.45
C PRO A 280 -16.81 -24.44 -21.94
N LEU A 281 -15.69 -24.69 -22.61
CA LEU A 281 -15.57 -24.40 -24.04
C LEU A 281 -16.78 -25.01 -24.75
N LYS A 282 -17.51 -24.19 -25.53
CA LYS A 282 -18.61 -24.68 -26.36
C LYS A 282 -18.05 -25.82 -27.23
N HIS A 283 -18.64 -27.01 -27.12
CA HIS A 283 -18.35 -28.10 -28.04
C HIS A 283 -18.73 -27.66 -29.45
N VAL A 284 -17.74 -27.30 -30.26
CA VAL A 284 -17.93 -27.11 -31.70
C VAL A 284 -17.80 -28.49 -32.35
N LEU A 285 -18.88 -29.27 -32.34
CA LEU A 285 -18.99 -30.44 -33.20
C LEU A 285 -19.38 -29.96 -34.60
N GLY A 286 -18.37 -29.69 -35.42
CA GLY A 286 -18.53 -29.39 -36.83
C GLY A 286 -17.52 -30.15 -37.65
N HIS A 287 -17.50 -31.49 -37.57
CA HIS A 287 -16.73 -32.33 -38.48
C HIS A 287 -17.66 -33.44 -38.98
N GLY A 288 -18.05 -33.32 -40.26
CA GLY A 288 -18.71 -34.40 -40.99
C GLY A 288 -17.75 -35.59 -41.06
N GLY A 289 -18.20 -36.73 -40.54
CA GLY A 289 -17.47 -37.99 -40.64
C GLY A 289 -17.43 -38.45 -42.09
N THR A 290 -16.23 -38.46 -42.67
CA THR A 290 -15.89 -39.22 -43.86
C THR A 290 -16.07 -40.72 -43.54
N HIS A 291 -17.04 -41.38 -44.17
CA HIS A 291 -17.10 -42.83 -44.20
C HIS A 291 -15.89 -43.36 -44.98
N GLY A 292 -14.97 -44.02 -44.27
CA GLY A 292 -13.93 -44.84 -44.87
C GLY A 292 -14.13 -46.27 -44.44
N ASP A 293 -14.71 -47.10 -45.31
CA ASP A 293 -14.52 -48.55 -45.28
C ASP A 293 -14.13 -48.98 -46.69
N GLY A 294 -12.81 -49.01 -46.91
CA GLY A 294 -12.19 -49.73 -48.00
C GLY A 294 -11.80 -51.11 -47.50
N GLU A 295 -12.68 -52.11 -47.70
CA GLU A 295 -12.28 -53.51 -47.69
C GLU A 295 -12.19 -54.09 -49.11
N ARG A 296 -11.24 -55.00 -49.24
CA ARG A 296 -10.52 -55.39 -50.44
C ARG A 296 -11.37 -56.23 -51.40
N LYS A 297 -11.05 -56.10 -52.69
CA LYS A 297 -11.36 -57.08 -53.73
C LYS A 297 -10.78 -58.44 -53.36
N ASP A 298 -11.55 -59.50 -53.56
CA ASP A 298 -11.15 -60.66 -54.38
C ASP A 298 -12.39 -61.48 -54.80
N ALA A 299 -12.40 -61.90 -56.05
CA ALA A 299 -13.45 -62.67 -56.72
C ALA A 299 -12.85 -63.96 -57.29
N ALA A 300 -13.68 -65.01 -57.42
CA ALA A 300 -13.41 -66.38 -57.89
C ALA A 300 -12.72 -67.26 -56.84
N ARG A 301 -13.19 -68.48 -56.52
CA ARG A 301 -13.93 -69.49 -57.28
C ARG A 301 -14.80 -70.33 -56.32
#